data_AF-A0A8N1SA63-F1
#
_entry.id   AF-A0A8N1SA63-F1
#
_cell.length_a   1.000
_cell.length_b   1.000
_cell.length_c   1.000
_cell.angle_alpha   90.00
_cell.angle_beta   90.00
_cell.angle_gamma   90.00
#
_symmetry.space_group_name_H-M   'P 1'
#
loop_
_entity.id
_entity.type
_entity.pdbx_description
1 polymer ?
#
loop_
_entity_poly.entity_id
_entity_poly.type
_entity_poly.pdbx_seq_one_letter_code
_entity_poly.pdbx_strand_id
1 'polypeptide(L)'
;MNIPPIQQPGTMGVAQMGQPVNSQLAQNQQQAQQTQQQQQQQQQQQQQQQTQDKLDNISKVKSLVAPLRESLAIALKTAAQTLHQNSLVDVGKGIEQPDHRFNKNMEEFYSICDQIELHLKTSMECLSQNSSSIRYLPMAVITTRTDTVSTQEGPALSYPQFLMTVRAQVKYALDVHAAFMACADVITNGDLALQQQQPQHQHQHQHQHQHPQSS
;
A
#
# COMPACT_ATOMS: atom_id res chain seq x y z
N MET A 1 -33.38 -14.90 17.02
CA MET A 1 -34.49 -15.75 16.52
C MET A 1 -35.34 -14.88 15.61
N ASN A 2 -35.17 -14.99 14.29
CA ASN A 2 -36.03 -14.34 13.31
C ASN A 2 -36.13 -15.29 12.11
N ILE A 3 -37.32 -15.84 11.91
CA ILE A 3 -37.64 -16.95 11.01
C ILE A 3 -38.21 -16.33 9.72
N PRO A 4 -37.70 -16.68 8.52
CA PRO A 4 -38.30 -16.21 7.28
C PRO A 4 -39.63 -16.95 6.99
N PRO A 5 -40.64 -16.28 6.39
CA PRO A 5 -41.94 -16.90 6.13
C PRO A 5 -41.88 -17.88 4.95
N ILE A 6 -42.33 -19.10 5.22
CA ILE A 6 -42.69 -20.15 4.26
C ILE A 6 -43.97 -19.72 3.52
N GLN A 7 -43.93 -19.68 2.19
CA GLN A 7 -45.13 -19.66 1.34
C GLN A 7 -45.34 -21.07 0.77
N GLN A 8 -46.49 -21.65 1.09
CA GLN A 8 -47.00 -22.90 0.52
C GLN A 8 -47.67 -22.64 -0.84
N PRO A 9 -47.57 -23.58 -1.80
CA PRO A 9 -48.51 -23.66 -2.91
C PRO A 9 -49.46 -24.85 -2.74
N GLY A 10 -50.76 -24.59 -2.60
CA GLY A 10 -51.85 -25.56 -2.74
C GLY A 10 -52.77 -25.13 -3.89
N THR A 11 -52.69 -25.81 -5.04
CA THR A 11 -53.67 -26.78 -5.59
C THR A 11 -54.98 -26.21 -6.18
N MET A 12 -55.07 -26.37 -7.51
CA MET A 12 -56.23 -26.73 -8.35
C MET A 12 -57.47 -25.83 -8.41
N GLY A 13 -57.64 -25.19 -9.57
CA GLY A 13 -58.91 -24.71 -10.12
C GLY A 13 -58.96 -24.95 -11.63
N VAL A 14 -60.08 -25.49 -12.09
CA VAL A 14 -60.31 -26.20 -13.36
C VAL A 14 -60.72 -25.27 -14.51
N ALA A 15 -60.26 -25.63 -15.72
CA ALA A 15 -60.80 -25.39 -17.08
C ALA A 15 -61.35 -24.01 -17.50
N GLN A 16 -60.89 -23.50 -18.67
CA GLN A 16 -61.65 -23.49 -19.94
C GLN A 16 -60.98 -22.61 -21.03
N MET A 17 -60.63 -23.26 -22.14
CA MET A 17 -60.73 -22.85 -23.56
C MET A 17 -60.25 -21.46 -24.06
N GLY A 18 -59.22 -21.47 -24.92
CA GLY A 18 -58.94 -20.37 -25.87
C GLY A 18 -57.46 -20.26 -26.29
N GLN A 19 -57.15 -20.59 -27.55
CA GLN A 19 -55.92 -20.21 -28.26
C GLN A 19 -56.24 -19.08 -29.26
N PRO A 20 -55.26 -18.38 -29.92
CA PRO A 20 -53.81 -18.30 -29.68
C PRO A 20 -53.25 -16.84 -29.77
N VAL A 21 -51.91 -16.71 -29.81
CA VAL A 21 -51.08 -15.63 -30.44
C VAL A 21 -50.36 -14.61 -29.53
N ASN A 22 -49.06 -14.88 -29.33
CA ASN A 22 -47.89 -14.00 -29.51
C ASN A 22 -47.80 -12.63 -28.78
N SER A 23 -47.14 -12.59 -27.60
CA SER A 23 -46.66 -11.33 -26.97
C SER A 23 -45.33 -11.45 -26.19
N GLN A 24 -44.59 -12.56 -26.30
CA GLN A 24 -43.60 -12.94 -25.28
C GLN A 24 -42.19 -12.32 -25.43
N LEU A 25 -41.98 -11.36 -26.34
CA LEU A 25 -40.64 -10.80 -26.61
C LEU A 25 -40.38 -9.38 -26.06
N ALA A 26 -41.41 -8.69 -25.55
CA ALA A 26 -41.24 -7.30 -25.07
C ALA A 26 -40.85 -7.20 -23.57
N GLN A 27 -41.08 -8.24 -22.76
CA GLN A 27 -40.93 -8.15 -21.31
C GLN A 27 -39.50 -8.40 -20.82
N ASN A 28 -38.60 -8.90 -21.67
CA ASN A 28 -37.23 -9.24 -21.28
C ASN A 28 -36.21 -8.10 -21.46
N GLN A 29 -36.62 -6.95 -22.02
CA GLN A 29 -35.72 -5.81 -22.26
C GLN A 29 -35.71 -4.78 -21.12
N GLN A 30 -36.74 -4.76 -20.26
CA GLN A 30 -36.83 -3.83 -19.13
C GLN A 30 -36.12 -4.31 -17.85
N GLN A 31 -35.81 -5.62 -17.73
CA GLN A 31 -35.09 -6.14 -16.56
C GLN A 31 -33.57 -5.99 -16.65
N ALA A 32 -33.00 -5.77 -17.85
CA ALA A 32 -31.55 -5.59 -18.01
C ALA A 32 -31.06 -4.21 -17.56
N GLN A 33 -31.93 -3.19 -17.50
CA GLN A 33 -31.52 -1.81 -17.22
C GLN A 33 -31.48 -1.45 -15.73
N GLN A 34 -32.11 -2.25 -14.85
CA GLN A 34 -32.06 -2.01 -13.40
C GLN A 34 -30.78 -2.57 -12.72
N THR A 35 -30.16 -3.61 -13.28
CA THR A 35 -28.96 -4.20 -12.67
C THR A 35 -27.72 -3.30 -12.81
N GLN A 36 -27.69 -2.43 -13.82
CA GLN A 36 -26.51 -1.59 -14.09
C GLN A 36 -26.38 -0.39 -13.14
N GLN A 37 -27.48 0.11 -12.55
CA GLN A 37 -27.41 1.21 -11.58
C GLN A 37 -26.96 0.79 -10.18
N GLN A 38 -27.13 -0.48 -9.80
CA GLN A 38 -26.76 -0.93 -8.46
C GLN A 38 -25.25 -1.18 -8.30
N GLN A 39 -24.54 -1.45 -9.40
CA GLN A 39 -23.10 -1.73 -9.36
C GLN A 39 -22.25 -0.45 -9.22
N GLN A 40 -22.77 0.72 -9.59
CA GLN A 40 -22.03 1.98 -9.51
C GLN A 40 -22.00 2.56 -8.10
N GLN A 41 -22.98 2.23 -7.24
CA GLN A 41 -23.04 2.73 -5.86
C GLN A 41 -22.10 1.98 -4.91
N GLN A 42 -21.74 0.73 -5.22
CA GLN A 42 -20.84 -0.07 -4.38
C GLN A 42 -19.36 0.31 -4.55
N GLN A 43 -18.99 0.91 -5.68
CA GLN A 43 -17.60 1.29 -5.94
C GLN A 43 -17.16 2.53 -5.16
N GLN A 44 -18.09 3.42 -4.76
CA GLN A 44 -17.76 4.59 -3.94
C GLN A 44 -17.54 4.26 -2.45
N GLN A 45 -18.11 3.17 -1.94
CA GLN A 45 -17.97 2.81 -0.52
C GLN A 45 -16.62 2.19 -0.18
N GLN A 46 -15.97 1.48 -1.12
CA GLN A 46 -14.66 0.88 -0.85
C GLN A 46 -13.51 1.89 -0.84
N GLN A 47 -13.62 3.01 -1.56
CA GLN A 47 -12.61 4.07 -1.52
C GLN A 47 -12.61 4.83 -0.17
N GLN A 48 -13.73 4.82 0.55
CA GLN A 48 -13.80 5.36 1.91
C GLN A 48 -13.10 4.48 2.95
N GLN A 49 -13.01 3.16 2.75
CA GLN A 49 -12.48 2.27 3.79
C GLN A 49 -10.96 2.43 3.98
N GLN A 50 -10.19 2.62 2.91
CA GLN A 50 -8.76 2.98 3.02
C GLN A 50 -8.52 4.40 3.58
N THR A 51 -9.48 5.32 3.38
CA THR A 51 -9.41 6.64 4.00
C THR A 51 -9.73 6.57 5.49
N GLN A 52 -10.54 5.60 5.92
CA GLN A 52 -10.95 5.44 7.32
C GLN A 52 -9.83 4.91 8.22
N ASP A 53 -9.00 3.98 7.75
CA ASP A 53 -7.78 3.56 8.47
C ASP A 53 -6.80 4.73 8.70
N LYS A 54 -6.72 5.64 7.72
CA LYS A 54 -5.92 6.87 7.82
C LYS A 54 -6.50 7.88 8.82
N LEU A 55 -7.82 7.88 8.98
CA LEU A 55 -8.53 8.71 9.95
C LEU A 55 -8.45 8.13 11.38
N ASP A 56 -8.11 6.85 11.54
CA ASP A 56 -8.02 6.21 12.87
C ASP A 56 -6.88 6.81 13.72
N ASN A 57 -5.67 6.95 13.15
CA ASN A 57 -4.52 7.49 13.88
C ASN A 57 -4.71 8.97 14.25
N ILE A 58 -5.25 9.79 13.34
CA ILE A 58 -5.56 11.20 13.63
C ILE A 58 -6.67 11.32 14.67
N SER A 59 -7.68 10.45 14.62
CA SER A 59 -8.75 10.42 15.63
C SER A 59 -8.21 10.01 17.00
N LYS A 60 -7.28 9.06 17.06
CA LYS A 60 -6.56 8.68 18.29
C LYS A 60 -5.78 9.85 18.87
N VAL A 61 -4.99 10.58 18.06
CA VAL A 61 -4.30 11.80 18.51
C VAL A 61 -5.29 12.81 19.12
N LYS A 62 -6.41 13.07 18.43
CA LYS A 62 -7.44 13.99 18.94
C LYS A 62 -8.02 13.52 20.28
N SER A 63 -8.24 12.22 20.45
CA SER A 63 -8.74 11.66 21.71
C SER A 63 -7.73 11.78 22.87
N LEU A 64 -6.42 11.80 22.56
CA LEU A 64 -5.34 11.94 23.55
C LEU A 64 -5.10 13.38 24.00
N VAL A 65 -5.64 14.40 23.32
CA VAL A 65 -5.45 15.82 23.68
C VAL A 65 -6.01 16.14 25.07
N ALA A 66 -7.21 15.62 25.41
CA ALA A 66 -7.80 15.86 26.72
C ALA A 66 -7.00 15.17 27.86
N PRO A 67 -6.67 13.87 27.75
CA PRO A 67 -5.76 13.19 28.68
C PRO A 67 -4.40 13.89 28.84
N LEU A 68 -3.81 14.39 27.76
CA LEU A 68 -2.53 15.11 27.80
C LEU A 68 -2.62 16.39 28.65
N ARG A 69 -3.69 17.16 28.47
CA ARG A 69 -3.93 18.38 29.25
C ARG A 69 -4.16 18.06 30.72
N GLU A 70 -4.91 17.01 31.00
CA GLU A 70 -5.21 16.58 32.37
C GLU A 70 -3.96 16.08 33.09
N SER A 71 -3.17 15.19 32.47
CA SER A 71 -1.94 14.67 33.07
C SER A 71 -0.93 15.78 33.38
N LEU A 72 -0.80 16.76 32.47
CA LEU A 72 0.03 17.95 32.72
C LEU A 72 -0.50 18.79 33.89
N ALA A 73 -1.81 19.03 33.96
CA ALA A 73 -2.42 19.79 35.04
C ALA A 73 -2.20 19.11 36.40
N ILE A 74 -2.36 17.79 36.47
CA ILE A 74 -2.10 16.99 37.67
C ILE A 74 -0.62 17.05 38.05
N ALA A 75 0.30 16.88 37.09
CA ALA A 75 1.73 16.96 37.32
C ALA A 75 2.14 18.32 37.91
N LEU A 76 1.63 19.43 37.36
CA LEU A 76 1.89 20.78 37.87
C LEU A 76 1.32 20.99 39.28
N LYS A 77 0.11 20.48 39.55
CA LYS A 77 -0.50 20.55 40.88
C LYS A 77 0.33 19.81 41.91
N THR A 78 0.78 18.59 41.59
CA THR A 78 1.62 17.80 42.48
C THR A 78 3.00 18.45 42.67
N ALA A 79 3.61 19.01 41.61
CA ALA A 79 4.86 19.76 41.73
C ALA A 79 4.73 20.94 42.71
N ALA A 80 3.65 21.72 42.60
CA ALA A 80 3.39 22.83 43.53
C ALA A 80 3.22 22.35 44.97
N GLN A 81 2.54 21.22 45.19
CA GLN A 81 2.41 20.60 46.51
C GLN A 81 3.76 20.14 47.07
N THR A 82 4.60 19.50 46.24
CA THR A 82 5.95 19.07 46.62
C THR A 82 6.83 20.27 47.00
N LEU A 83 6.78 21.37 46.24
CA LEU A 83 7.52 22.60 46.57
C LEU A 83 7.04 23.22 47.88
N HIS A 84 5.73 23.23 48.12
CA HIS A 84 5.17 23.75 49.36
C HIS A 84 5.56 22.89 50.58
N GLN A 85 5.49 21.56 50.44
CA GLN A 85 5.96 20.60 51.45
C GLN A 85 7.44 20.83 51.79
N ASN A 86 8.30 20.95 50.77
CA ASN A 86 9.73 21.22 50.97
C ASN A 86 9.94 22.53 51.73
N SER A 87 9.21 23.58 51.38
CA SER A 87 9.25 24.86 52.11
C SER A 87 8.81 24.75 53.57
N LEU A 88 7.85 23.87 53.89
CA LEU A 88 7.43 23.61 55.27
C LEU A 88 8.49 22.85 56.09
N VAL A 89 9.22 21.92 55.44
CA VAL A 89 10.37 21.23 56.04
C VAL A 89 11.47 22.24 56.36
N ASP A 90 11.78 23.16 55.44
CA ASP A 90 12.83 24.19 55.61
C ASP A 90 12.58 25.11 56.82
N VAL A 91 11.32 25.39 57.15
CA VAL A 91 10.93 26.19 58.33
C VAL A 91 10.74 25.35 59.60
N GLY A 92 11.14 24.07 59.58
CA GLY A 92 11.07 23.16 60.73
C GLY A 92 9.66 22.68 61.07
N LYS A 93 8.69 22.80 60.15
CA LYS A 93 7.28 22.40 60.34
C LYS A 93 6.92 21.11 59.59
N GLY A 94 7.80 20.56 58.76
CA GLY A 94 7.56 19.34 57.98
C GLY A 94 8.18 18.09 58.63
N ILE A 95 7.40 17.00 58.74
CA ILE A 95 7.84 15.68 59.24
C ILE A 95 7.59 14.58 58.17
N GLU A 96 7.12 14.93 56.97
CA GLU A 96 6.70 13.95 55.97
C GLU A 96 7.83 13.49 55.03
N GLN A 97 7.73 12.22 54.59
CA GLN A 97 8.64 11.58 53.65
C GLN A 97 8.49 12.16 52.22
N PRO A 98 9.54 12.05 51.37
CA PRO A 98 9.47 12.45 49.96
C PRO A 98 8.39 11.66 49.23
N ASP A 99 7.46 12.37 48.61
CA ASP A 99 6.34 11.78 47.90
C ASP A 99 6.64 11.64 46.39
N HIS A 100 6.58 10.41 45.90
CA HIS A 100 6.87 10.07 44.50
C HIS A 100 5.70 10.34 43.52
N ARG A 101 4.58 10.92 43.97
CA ARG A 101 3.43 11.24 43.11
C ARG A 101 3.82 12.08 41.89
N PHE A 102 4.74 13.04 42.02
CA PHE A 102 5.16 13.88 40.90
C PHE A 102 5.79 13.05 39.76
N ASN A 103 6.69 12.13 40.08
CA ASN A 103 7.36 11.29 39.09
C ASN A 103 6.35 10.43 38.33
N LYS A 104 5.39 9.84 39.03
CA LYS A 104 4.32 9.05 38.41
C LYS A 104 3.48 9.89 37.44
N ASN A 105 3.11 11.11 37.82
CA ASN A 105 2.32 12.00 36.95
C ASN A 105 3.12 12.43 35.71
N MET A 106 4.43 12.64 35.86
CA MET A 106 5.33 12.92 34.74
C MET A 106 5.47 11.72 33.79
N GLU A 107 5.60 10.49 34.31
CA GLU A 107 5.62 9.27 33.51
C GLU A 107 4.34 9.12 32.68
N GLU A 108 3.18 9.39 33.26
CA GLU A 108 1.89 9.36 32.56
C GLU A 108 1.81 10.43 31.46
N PHE A 109 2.28 11.65 31.73
CA PHE A 109 2.37 12.71 30.72
C PHE A 109 3.26 12.30 29.54
N TYR A 110 4.46 11.76 29.80
CA TYR A 110 5.37 11.32 28.74
C TYR A 110 4.80 10.15 27.96
N SER A 111 4.14 9.18 28.61
CA SER A 111 3.50 8.06 27.94
C SER A 111 2.41 8.52 26.95
N ILE A 112 1.68 9.59 27.27
CA ILE A 112 0.69 10.17 26.35
C ILE A 112 1.38 10.88 25.18
N CYS A 113 2.46 11.63 25.44
CA CYS A 113 3.28 12.24 24.39
C CYS A 113 3.82 11.19 23.39
N ASP A 114 4.37 10.08 23.90
CA ASP A 114 4.90 8.99 23.07
C ASP A 114 3.81 8.38 22.17
N GLN A 115 2.61 8.18 22.71
CA GLN A 115 1.47 7.69 21.93
C GLN A 115 1.04 8.67 20.83
N ILE A 116 1.01 9.97 21.15
CA ILE A 116 0.71 11.01 20.15
C ILE A 116 1.78 11.01 19.05
N GLU A 117 3.06 10.98 19.43
CA GLU A 117 4.18 10.95 18.48
C GLU A 117 4.09 9.73 17.56
N LEU A 118 3.84 8.55 18.12
CA LEU A 118 3.67 7.31 17.36
C LEU A 118 2.55 7.45 16.32
N HIS A 119 1.36 7.89 16.71
CA HIS A 119 0.23 8.04 15.79
C HIS A 119 0.47 9.09 14.71
N LEU A 120 1.18 10.18 15.01
CA LEU A 120 1.55 11.19 14.03
C LEU A 120 2.58 10.65 13.03
N LYS A 121 3.61 9.95 13.51
CA LYS A 121 4.61 9.28 12.66
C LYS A 121 3.94 8.26 11.73
N THR A 122 3.07 7.40 12.27
CA THR A 122 2.31 6.43 11.47
C THR A 122 1.46 7.13 10.41
N SER A 123 0.79 8.23 10.76
CA SER A 123 -0.03 9.00 9.81
C SER A 123 0.79 9.59 8.66
N MET A 124 1.99 10.08 8.96
CA MET A 124 2.95 10.58 7.96
C MET A 124 3.42 9.48 7.01
N GLU A 125 3.74 8.30 7.53
CA GLU A 125 4.13 7.15 6.71
C GLU A 125 2.97 6.69 5.81
N CYS A 126 1.74 6.62 6.33
CA CYS A 126 0.56 6.30 5.51
C CYS A 126 0.32 7.34 4.40
N LEU A 127 0.54 8.62 4.66
CA LEU A 127 0.47 9.69 3.65
C LEU A 127 1.52 9.49 2.55
N SER A 128 2.78 9.22 2.95
CA SER A 128 3.89 8.96 2.05
C SER A 128 3.64 7.72 1.19
N GLN A 129 3.17 6.63 1.81
CA GLN A 129 2.81 5.39 1.13
C GLN A 129 1.68 5.62 0.12
N ASN A 130 0.64 6.36 0.48
CA ASN A 130 -0.46 6.68 -0.43
C ASN A 130 0.01 7.52 -1.64
N SER A 131 0.86 8.52 -1.40
CA SER A 131 1.46 9.33 -2.47
C SER A 131 2.28 8.46 -3.43
N SER A 132 3.09 7.57 -2.88
CA SER A 132 3.89 6.61 -3.65
C SER A 132 3.01 5.63 -4.43
N SER A 133 1.94 5.13 -3.82
CA SER A 133 0.97 4.25 -4.46
C SER A 133 0.38 4.92 -5.70
N ILE A 134 -0.13 6.15 -5.57
CA ILE A 134 -0.74 6.89 -6.69
C ILE A 134 0.29 7.17 -7.79
N ARG A 135 1.54 7.47 -7.40
CA ARG A 135 2.62 7.80 -8.36
C ARG A 135 3.10 6.59 -9.16
N TYR A 136 3.34 5.46 -8.51
CA TYR A 136 3.98 4.30 -9.14
C TYR A 136 2.99 3.24 -9.63
N LEU A 137 1.75 3.28 -9.12
CA LEU A 137 0.67 2.42 -9.56
C LEU A 137 -0.67 3.21 -9.52
N PRO A 138 -1.02 3.93 -10.60
CA PRO A 138 -2.22 4.78 -10.66
C PRO A 138 -3.51 3.96 -10.85
N MET A 139 -3.66 2.90 -10.07
CA MET A 139 -4.84 2.03 -10.04
C MET A 139 -5.14 1.69 -8.59
N ALA A 140 -6.40 1.82 -8.17
CA ALA A 140 -6.80 1.45 -6.82
C ALA A 140 -6.63 -0.05 -6.60
N VAL A 141 -6.26 -0.48 -5.39
CA VAL A 141 -6.12 -1.90 -5.03
C VAL A 141 -7.13 -2.24 -3.94
N ILE A 142 -8.02 -3.19 -4.23
CA ILE A 142 -8.98 -3.72 -3.27
C ILE A 142 -8.33 -4.92 -2.58
N THR A 143 -7.67 -4.67 -1.45
CA THR A 143 -6.91 -5.67 -0.69
C THR A 143 -7.77 -6.80 -0.13
N THR A 144 -9.06 -6.57 0.08
CA THR A 144 -10.02 -7.55 0.59
C THR A 144 -10.54 -8.52 -0.48
N ARG A 145 -10.36 -8.20 -1.77
CA ARG A 145 -10.82 -9.05 -2.89
C ARG A 145 -9.71 -10.03 -3.27
N THR A 146 -9.89 -11.29 -2.89
CA THR A 146 -8.96 -12.39 -3.16
C THR A 146 -9.33 -13.21 -4.40
N ASP A 147 -10.50 -12.95 -4.99
CA ASP A 147 -10.96 -13.69 -6.16
C ASP A 147 -9.98 -13.54 -7.33
N THR A 148 -9.61 -14.68 -7.92
CA THR A 148 -8.74 -14.78 -9.09
C THR A 148 -9.52 -14.60 -10.40
N VAL A 149 -10.85 -14.50 -10.33
CA VAL A 149 -11.72 -14.46 -11.50
C VAL A 149 -11.56 -13.11 -12.22
N SER A 150 -11.13 -13.23 -13.48
CA SER A 150 -10.76 -12.17 -14.42
C SER A 150 -11.94 -11.38 -14.98
N THR A 151 -12.91 -11.02 -14.14
CA THR A 151 -13.97 -10.08 -14.56
C THR A 151 -13.38 -8.67 -14.44
N GLN A 152 -12.70 -8.22 -15.51
CA GLN A 152 -12.25 -6.85 -15.69
C GLN A 152 -13.47 -5.93 -15.83
N GLU A 153 -14.07 -5.52 -14.72
CA GLU A 153 -15.21 -4.59 -14.77
C GLU A 153 -15.06 -3.42 -13.80
N GLY A 154 -13.82 -3.03 -13.48
CA GLY A 154 -13.61 -1.82 -12.68
C GLY A 154 -12.22 -1.22 -12.75
N PRO A 155 -12.07 0.07 -12.38
CA PRO A 155 -10.81 0.80 -12.33
C PRO A 155 -9.96 0.44 -11.10
N ALA A 156 -10.05 -0.79 -10.61
CA ALA A 156 -9.35 -1.24 -9.41
C ALA A 156 -8.87 -2.69 -9.53
N LEU A 157 -7.66 -2.97 -9.06
CA LEU A 157 -7.04 -4.29 -9.03
C LEU A 157 -7.52 -5.08 -7.81
N SER A 158 -7.72 -6.38 -7.97
CA SER A 158 -7.76 -7.31 -6.84
C SER A 158 -6.36 -7.53 -6.27
N TYR A 159 -6.26 -8.05 -5.04
CA TYR A 159 -4.95 -8.31 -4.43
C TYR A 159 -4.09 -9.30 -5.23
N PRO A 160 -4.62 -10.41 -5.79
CA PRO A 160 -3.84 -11.27 -6.69
C PRO A 160 -3.35 -10.56 -7.95
N GLN A 161 -4.18 -9.71 -8.57
CA GLN A 161 -3.80 -8.94 -9.75
C GLN A 161 -2.69 -7.93 -9.44
N PHE A 162 -2.79 -7.24 -8.31
CA PHE A 162 -1.74 -6.38 -7.79
C PHE A 162 -0.40 -7.13 -7.64
N LEU A 163 -0.42 -8.32 -7.01
CA LEU A 163 0.80 -9.13 -6.87
C LEU A 163 1.38 -9.56 -8.21
N MET A 164 0.55 -9.89 -9.19
CA MET A 164 1.01 -10.19 -10.56
C MET A 164 1.69 -8.97 -11.19
N THR A 165 1.08 -7.79 -11.10
CA THR A 165 1.66 -6.53 -11.61
C THR A 165 3.01 -6.24 -10.96
N VAL A 166 3.11 -6.32 -9.64
CA VAL A 166 4.37 -6.09 -8.92
C VAL A 166 5.45 -7.09 -9.36
N ARG A 167 5.12 -8.38 -9.47
CA ARG A 167 6.08 -9.40 -9.94
C ARG A 167 6.57 -9.10 -11.36
N ALA A 168 5.69 -8.68 -12.26
CA ALA A 168 6.05 -8.32 -13.63
C ALA A 168 6.97 -7.08 -13.65
N GLN A 169 6.67 -6.05 -12.85
CA GLN A 169 7.51 -4.85 -12.72
C GLN A 169 8.91 -5.18 -12.18
N VAL A 170 9.01 -6.03 -11.14
CA VAL A 170 10.29 -6.48 -10.59
C VAL A 170 11.10 -7.24 -11.63
N LYS A 171 10.46 -8.19 -12.33
CA LYS A 171 11.13 -8.95 -13.41
C LYS A 171 11.67 -8.02 -14.49
N TYR A 172 10.86 -7.06 -14.94
CA TYR A 172 11.27 -6.09 -15.95
C TYR A 172 12.50 -5.28 -15.49
N ALA A 173 12.51 -4.79 -14.25
CA ALA A 173 13.65 -4.06 -13.70
C ALA A 173 14.93 -4.91 -13.65
N LEU A 174 14.83 -6.19 -13.30
CA LEU A 174 15.95 -7.13 -13.32
C LEU A 174 16.48 -7.37 -14.74
N ASP A 175 15.59 -7.54 -15.71
CA ASP A 175 15.96 -7.76 -17.11
C ASP A 175 16.70 -6.53 -17.67
N VAL A 176 16.24 -5.31 -17.35
CA VAL A 176 16.92 -4.05 -17.71
C VAL A 176 18.29 -3.94 -17.03
N HIS A 177 18.39 -4.26 -15.74
CA HIS A 177 19.67 -4.26 -15.02
C HIS A 177 20.67 -5.24 -15.64
N ALA A 178 20.22 -6.46 -15.97
CA ALA A 178 21.07 -7.46 -16.63
C ALA A 178 21.56 -6.97 -18.00
N ALA A 179 20.69 -6.32 -18.78
CA ALA A 179 21.09 -5.72 -20.05
C ALA A 179 22.16 -4.62 -19.86
N PHE A 180 22.00 -3.74 -18.87
CA PHE A 180 23.02 -2.73 -18.57
C PHE A 180 24.35 -3.30 -18.11
N MET A 181 24.34 -4.35 -17.28
CA MET A 181 25.56 -5.04 -16.87
C MET A 181 26.26 -5.70 -18.06
N ALA A 182 25.52 -6.37 -18.94
CA ALA A 182 26.08 -6.94 -20.16
C ALA A 182 26.72 -5.86 -21.07
N CYS A 183 26.06 -4.70 -21.23
CA CYS A 183 26.65 -3.58 -21.96
C CYS A 183 27.91 -3.02 -21.27
N ALA A 184 27.90 -2.90 -19.94
CA ALA A 184 29.04 -2.41 -19.17
C ALA A 184 30.25 -3.34 -19.30
N ASP A 185 30.04 -4.66 -19.24
CA ASP A 185 31.09 -5.67 -19.42
C ASP A 185 31.70 -5.62 -20.83
N VAL A 186 30.88 -5.38 -21.85
CA VAL A 186 31.37 -5.20 -23.22
C VAL A 186 32.25 -3.95 -23.31
N ILE A 187 31.92 -2.87 -22.60
CA ILE A 187 32.72 -1.64 -22.64
C ILE A 187 34.04 -1.81 -21.87
N THR A 188 34.00 -2.44 -20.69
CA THR A 188 35.19 -2.60 -19.83
C THR A 188 36.15 -3.66 -20.35
N ASN A 189 35.63 -4.78 -20.86
CA ASN A 189 36.44 -5.94 -21.26
C ASN A 189 36.53 -6.11 -22.79
N GLY A 190 35.61 -5.53 -23.56
CA GLY A 190 35.63 -5.63 -25.03
C GLY A 190 36.70 -4.76 -25.71
N ASP A 191 37.20 -3.71 -25.04
CA ASP A 191 38.27 -2.85 -25.57
C ASP A 191 39.63 -3.58 -25.63
N LEU A 192 39.83 -4.65 -24.84
CA LEU A 192 41.07 -5.45 -24.85
C LEU A 192 41.15 -6.45 -26.01
N ALA A 193 40.04 -6.80 -26.65
CA ALA A 193 40.02 -7.84 -27.69
C ALA A 193 40.43 -7.34 -29.08
N LEU A 194 40.30 -6.04 -29.35
CA LEU A 194 40.65 -5.46 -30.67
C LEU A 194 42.15 -5.13 -30.83
N GLN A 195 42.95 -5.21 -29.77
CA GLN A 195 44.39 -4.91 -29.84
C GLN A 195 45.27 -6.15 -30.13
N GLN A 196 44.74 -7.37 -30.06
CA GLN A 196 45.58 -8.60 -30.13
C GLN A 196 45.50 -9.39 -31.45
N GLN A 197 44.83 -8.87 -32.49
CA GLN A 197 44.73 -9.57 -33.78
C GLN A 197 45.35 -8.75 -34.91
N GLN A 198 46.69 -8.68 -34.91
CA GLN A 198 47.48 -8.28 -36.08
C GLN A 198 48.05 -9.54 -36.74
N PRO A 199 47.63 -9.93 -37.96
CA PRO A 199 48.14 -11.12 -38.61
C PRO A 199 49.53 -10.88 -39.22
N GLN A 200 50.50 -11.74 -38.86
CA GLN A 200 51.76 -11.86 -39.59
C GLN A 200 51.51 -12.48 -40.97
N HIS A 201 51.48 -11.66 -42.02
CA HIS A 201 51.58 -12.14 -43.40
C HIS A 201 52.84 -11.61 -44.10
N GLN A 202 53.79 -12.54 -44.30
CA GLN A 202 54.42 -12.86 -45.57
C GLN A 202 55.26 -11.78 -46.28
N HIS A 203 56.55 -11.71 -45.95
CA HIS A 203 57.58 -11.17 -46.85
C HIS A 203 58.08 -12.29 -47.78
N GLN A 204 57.47 -12.43 -48.96
CA GLN A 204 58.08 -13.12 -50.09
C GLN A 204 58.10 -12.17 -51.30
N HIS A 205 59.04 -11.23 -51.28
CA HIS A 205 59.37 -10.42 -52.44
C HIS A 205 60.50 -11.10 -53.23
N GLN A 206 60.11 -11.78 -54.30
CA GLN A 206 60.59 -11.55 -55.66
C GLN A 206 62.08 -11.17 -55.82
N HIS A 207 62.90 -12.13 -56.24
CA HIS A 207 64.10 -11.86 -57.04
C HIS A 207 64.06 -12.70 -58.32
N GLN A 208 63.74 -12.01 -59.41
CA GLN A 208 63.90 -12.43 -60.79
C GLN A 208 65.01 -11.56 -61.39
N HIS A 209 65.79 -12.11 -62.33
CA HIS A 209 66.97 -11.59 -63.06
C HIS A 209 68.29 -12.12 -62.48
N GLN A 210 69.19 -12.75 -63.23
CA GLN A 210 69.56 -12.59 -64.64
C GLN A 210 70.37 -13.83 -65.11
N HIS A 211 70.16 -14.28 -66.35
CA HIS A 211 71.19 -14.96 -67.17
C HIS A 211 72.32 -13.93 -67.45
N PRO A 212 73.60 -14.31 -67.71
CA PRO A 212 73.95 -15.07 -68.92
C PRO A 212 75.18 -16.03 -68.83
N GLN A 213 75.29 -16.84 -69.90
CA GLN A 213 76.46 -17.47 -70.55
C GLN A 213 77.78 -17.67 -69.78
N SER A 214 78.39 -18.86 -69.92
CA SER A 214 79.58 -19.08 -70.79
C SER A 214 80.22 -20.47 -70.55
N SER A 215 80.58 -21.10 -71.68
CA SER A 215 81.57 -22.18 -71.91
C SER A 215 81.34 -23.57 -71.34
#